data_AF-A0A813M1E4-F1
#
_entry.id   AF-A0A813M1E4-F1
#
_cell.length_a   1.000
_cell.length_b   1.000
_cell.length_c   1.000
_cell.angle_alpha   90.00
_cell.angle_beta   90.00
_cell.angle_gamma   90.00
#
_symmetry.space_group_name_H-M   'P 1'
#
loop_
_entity.id
_entity.type
_entity.pdbx_description
1 polymer ?
#
loop_
_entity_poly.entity_id
_entity_poly.type
_entity_poly.pdbx_seq_one_letter_code
_entity_poly.pdbx_strand_id
1 'polypeptide(L)'
;MQDVLNPQSTTEQELLLYLAKFKMEVTFTLNDVLKQLGIQDAFDPDNADFTGIASKQDDVNGLYITKVVHKAFFDVNEKGSEAAAATDWFSGFTGGMIPQNPDPIIFKADRPFLFYIREIKQNLTLFTGKFVTCANTSS
;
A
#
# COMPACT_ATOMS: atom_id res chain seq x y z
N MET A 1 -3.55 7.00 -15.66
CA MET A 1 -3.44 6.25 -14.37
C MET A 1 -3.42 7.18 -13.16
N GLN A 2 -2.84 8.39 -13.24
CA GLN A 2 -2.90 9.40 -12.16
C GLN A 2 -4.36 9.83 -11.84
N ASP A 3 -5.26 9.83 -12.82
CA ASP A 3 -6.64 10.30 -12.65
C ASP A 3 -7.50 9.41 -11.73
N VAL A 4 -7.29 8.09 -11.73
CA VAL A 4 -8.06 7.13 -10.90
C VAL A 4 -7.77 7.33 -9.41
N LEU A 5 -6.62 7.92 -9.10
CA LEU A 5 -6.18 8.16 -7.73
C LEU A 5 -6.49 9.59 -7.26
N ASN A 6 -7.02 10.48 -8.13
CA ASN A 6 -7.38 11.83 -7.74
C ASN A 6 -8.72 11.86 -6.99
N PRO A 7 -8.76 12.24 -5.70
CA PRO A 7 -10.00 12.27 -4.93
C PRO A 7 -11.07 13.17 -5.55
N GLN A 8 -10.65 14.23 -6.26
CA GLN A 8 -11.54 15.18 -6.94
C GLN A 8 -12.16 14.62 -8.24
N SER A 9 -11.74 13.44 -8.68
CA SER A 9 -12.28 12.76 -9.87
C SER A 9 -13.08 11.49 -9.52
N THR A 10 -13.41 11.30 -8.24
CA THR A 10 -14.16 10.14 -7.73
C THR A 10 -15.54 10.56 -7.26
N THR A 11 -16.52 9.68 -7.45
CA THR A 11 -17.88 9.84 -6.94
C THR A 11 -18.10 8.84 -5.81
N GLU A 12 -18.78 9.29 -4.75
CA GLU A 12 -19.18 8.42 -3.64
C GLU A 12 -20.40 7.58 -4.06
N GLN A 13 -20.34 6.27 -3.82
CA GLN A 13 -21.41 5.35 -4.15
C GLN A 13 -21.43 4.17 -3.18
N GLU A 14 -22.63 3.79 -2.74
CA GLU A 14 -22.85 2.59 -1.92
C GLU A 14 -22.65 1.32 -2.75
N LEU A 15 -21.90 0.36 -2.17
CA LEU A 15 -21.61 -0.91 -2.81
C LEU A 15 -21.39 -2.02 -1.78
N LEU A 16 -21.56 -3.28 -2.21
CA LEU A 16 -21.18 -4.47 -1.46
C LEU A 16 -19.73 -4.84 -1.78
N LEU A 17 -18.85 -4.63 -0.79
CA LEU A 17 -17.41 -4.90 -0.89
C LEU A 17 -17.07 -6.31 -0.39
N TYR A 18 -16.42 -7.10 -1.25
CA TYR A 18 -15.77 -8.35 -0.86
C TYR A 18 -14.25 -8.16 -0.99
N LEU A 19 -13.58 -8.10 0.16
CA LEU A 19 -12.13 -7.96 0.27
C LEU A 19 -11.57 -9.10 1.12
N ALA A 20 -10.50 -9.74 0.65
CA ALA A 20 -9.86 -10.81 1.41
C ALA A 20 -9.20 -10.24 2.68
N LYS A 21 -9.29 -10.97 3.80
CA LYS A 21 -8.36 -10.76 4.92
C LYS A 21 -7.01 -11.29 4.49
N PHE A 22 -5.96 -10.53 4.71
CA PHE A 22 -4.61 -11.01 4.41
C PHE A 22 -3.59 -10.39 5.35
N LYS A 23 -2.52 -11.16 5.56
CA LYS A 23 -1.29 -10.68 6.17
C LYS A 23 -0.16 -10.82 5.17
N MET A 24 0.68 -9.81 5.08
CA MET A 24 1.81 -9.80 4.16
C MET A 24 3.02 -9.22 4.88
N GLU A 25 4.12 -9.95 4.85
CA GLU A 25 5.43 -9.47 5.30
C GLU A 25 6.36 -9.50 4.10
N VAL A 26 6.94 -8.35 3.76
CA VAL A 26 7.86 -8.22 2.62
C VAL A 26 9.14 -7.57 3.09
N THR A 27 10.27 -8.08 2.60
CA THR A 27 11.58 -7.51 2.83
C THR A 27 12.29 -7.39 1.49
N PHE A 28 12.68 -6.17 1.13
CA PHE A 28 13.40 -5.87 -0.10
C PHE A 28 14.82 -5.43 0.22
N THR A 29 15.79 -5.94 -0.54
CA THR A 29 17.13 -5.34 -0.61
C THR A 29 17.13 -4.39 -1.80
N LEU A 30 17.35 -3.10 -1.56
CA LEU A 30 17.13 -2.05 -2.55
C LEU A 30 18.40 -1.65 -3.31
N ASN A 31 19.55 -2.23 -2.97
CA ASN A 31 20.86 -1.88 -3.55
C ASN A 31 20.82 -1.77 -5.08
N ASP A 32 20.40 -2.83 -5.77
CA ASP A 32 20.44 -2.87 -7.24
C ASP A 32 19.46 -1.88 -7.86
N VAL A 33 18.28 -1.74 -7.25
CA VAL A 33 17.25 -0.79 -7.70
C VAL A 33 17.76 0.65 -7.56
N LEU A 34 18.35 0.99 -6.42
CA LEU A 34 18.87 2.34 -6.17
C LEU A 34 20.07 2.65 -7.09
N LYS A 35 20.95 1.67 -7.34
CA LYS A 35 22.03 1.79 -8.32
C LYS A 35 21.51 2.03 -9.74
N GLN A 36 20.48 1.29 -10.16
CA GLN A 36 19.82 1.47 -11.47
C GLN A 36 19.11 2.83 -11.58
N LEU A 37 18.62 3.38 -10.47
CA LEU A 37 18.06 4.73 -10.41
C LEU A 37 19.12 5.84 -10.38
N GLY A 38 20.41 5.50 -10.37
CA GLY A 38 21.53 6.45 -10.47
C GLY A 38 22.30 6.67 -9.18
N ILE A 39 21.91 6.05 -8.07
CA ILE A 39 22.64 6.14 -6.79
C ILE A 39 23.74 5.07 -6.80
N GLN A 40 24.83 5.33 -7.54
CA GLN A 40 25.94 4.37 -7.70
C GLN A 40 27.06 4.62 -6.68
N ASP A 41 27.61 5.85 -6.67
CA ASP A 41 28.77 6.23 -5.85
C ASP A 41 28.56 5.95 -4.36
N ALA A 42 27.33 6.13 -3.85
CA ALA A 42 26.97 5.85 -2.47
C ALA A 42 27.27 4.41 -2.02
N PHE A 43 27.33 3.45 -2.96
CA PHE A 43 27.62 2.04 -2.70
C PHE A 43 29.04 1.63 -3.10
N ASP A 44 29.85 2.55 -3.59
CA ASP A 44 31.21 2.32 -4.03
C ASP A 44 32.19 2.83 -2.96
N PRO A 45 33.02 1.96 -2.36
CA PRO A 45 33.97 2.38 -1.33
C PRO A 45 34.98 3.43 -1.82
N ASP A 46 35.29 3.47 -3.11
CA ASP A 46 36.30 4.39 -3.67
C ASP A 46 35.70 5.76 -4.03
N ASN A 47 34.40 5.81 -4.33
CA ASN A 47 33.71 7.01 -4.83
C ASN A 47 32.68 7.61 -3.85
N ALA A 48 32.28 6.87 -2.81
CA ALA A 48 31.31 7.36 -1.83
C ALA A 48 31.83 8.59 -1.07
N ASP A 49 31.02 9.65 -1.03
CA ASP A 49 31.27 10.82 -0.21
C ASP A 49 30.14 11.04 0.82
N PHE A 50 30.40 10.60 2.05
CA PHE A 50 29.54 10.82 3.21
C PHE A 50 30.19 11.74 4.25
N THR A 51 31.06 12.68 3.83
CA THR A 51 31.74 13.63 4.72
C THR A 51 30.79 14.51 5.54
N GLY A 52 29.56 14.72 5.08
CA GLY A 52 28.51 15.41 5.84
C GLY A 52 27.93 14.59 7.01
N ILE A 53 28.23 13.28 7.09
CA ILE A 53 27.79 12.38 8.17
C ILE A 53 28.95 12.07 9.12
N ALA A 54 30.11 11.70 8.58
CA ALA A 54 31.30 11.35 9.34
C ALA A 54 32.54 11.97 8.69
N SER A 55 33.46 12.51 9.50
CA SER A 55 34.67 13.10 8.96
C SER A 55 35.62 12.01 8.44
N LYS A 56 36.41 12.32 7.40
CA LYS A 56 37.41 11.39 6.85
C LYS A 56 38.52 11.05 7.86
N GLN A 57 38.68 11.84 8.92
CA GLN A 57 39.63 11.55 9.99
C GLN A 57 39.13 10.47 10.96
N ASP A 58 37.81 10.26 11.06
CA ASP A 58 37.20 9.30 12.00
C ASP A 58 37.08 7.89 11.38
N ASP A 59 37.24 7.74 10.07
CA ASP A 59 37.09 6.47 9.36
C ASP A 59 38.27 6.21 8.41
N VAL A 60 39.12 5.25 8.78
CA VAL A 60 40.35 4.89 8.04
C VAL A 60 40.03 4.24 6.68
N ASN A 61 38.82 3.71 6.51
CA ASN A 61 38.42 2.96 5.31
C ASN A 61 37.35 3.65 4.46
N GLY A 62 36.93 4.87 4.83
CA GLY A 62 35.86 5.59 4.16
C GLY A 62 34.47 5.00 4.44
N LEU A 63 33.49 5.88 4.64
CA LEU A 63 32.10 5.49 4.86
C LEU A 63 31.40 5.28 3.51
N TYR A 64 30.69 4.17 3.35
CA TYR A 64 29.86 3.87 2.17
C TYR A 64 28.68 2.96 2.53
N ILE A 65 27.66 2.90 1.66
CA ILE A 65 26.49 2.05 1.86
C ILE A 65 26.77 0.62 1.39
N THR A 66 26.72 -0.32 2.31
CA THR A 66 26.83 -1.75 1.99
C THR A 66 25.49 -2.37 1.63
N LYS A 67 24.42 -2.03 2.35
CA LYS A 67 23.08 -2.60 2.16
C LYS A 67 21.96 -1.66 2.57
N VAL A 68 20.92 -1.58 1.74
CA VAL A 68 19.65 -0.91 2.08
C VAL A 68 18.55 -1.97 2.14
N VAL A 69 17.94 -2.11 3.31
CA VAL A 69 16.84 -3.08 3.54
C VAL A 69 15.56 -2.33 3.86
N HIS A 70 14.52 -2.59 3.09
CA HIS A 70 13.17 -2.10 3.35
C HIS A 70 12.26 -3.25 3.75
N LYS A 71 11.77 -3.24 4.99
CA LYS A 71 10.86 -4.25 5.52
C LYS A 71 9.50 -3.62 5.80
N ALA A 72 8.43 -4.25 5.31
CA ALA A 72 7.06 -3.81 5.51
C ALA A 72 6.16 -4.98 5.91
N PHE A 73 5.17 -4.69 6.74
CA PHE A 73 4.17 -5.63 7.22
C PHE A 73 2.76 -5.05 7.05
N PHE A 74 1.83 -5.85 6.55
CA PHE A 74 0.44 -5.50 6.34
C PHE A 74 -0.44 -6.56 7.02
N ASP A 75 -1.45 -6.11 7.77
CA ASP A 75 -2.50 -6.96 8.35
C ASP A 75 -3.85 -6.30 8.07
N VAL A 76 -4.56 -6.82 7.08
CA VAL A 76 -5.90 -6.35 6.70
C VAL A 76 -6.93 -7.28 7.33
N ASN A 77 -7.67 -6.73 8.27
CA ASN A 77 -8.74 -7.40 9.00
C ASN A 77 -9.91 -6.45 9.25
N GLU A 78 -11.05 -6.96 9.71
CA GLU A 78 -12.26 -6.17 9.89
C GLU A 78 -12.23 -5.22 11.08
N LYS A 79 -11.33 -5.41 12.05
CA LYS A 79 -11.32 -4.59 13.27
C LYS A 79 -11.02 -3.11 13.00
N GLY A 80 -10.37 -2.80 11.87
CA GLY A 80 -10.18 -1.42 11.40
C GLY A 80 -11.39 -0.81 10.69
N SER A 81 -12.39 -1.62 10.31
CA SER A 81 -13.60 -1.26 9.53
C SER A 81 -14.92 -1.64 10.24
N GLU A 82 -14.84 -2.19 11.46
CA GLU A 82 -15.97 -2.70 12.25
C GLU A 82 -16.95 -1.59 12.65
N ALA A 83 -16.47 -0.34 12.73
CA ALA A 83 -17.29 0.83 13.06
C ALA A 83 -18.27 1.25 11.94
N ALA A 84 -17.92 1.05 10.66
CA ALA A 84 -18.79 1.49 9.55
C ALA A 84 -19.96 0.52 9.31
N ALA A 85 -19.69 -0.79 9.41
CA ALA A 85 -20.68 -1.84 9.25
C ALA A 85 -21.86 -1.69 10.24
N ALA A 86 -21.60 -1.44 11.52
CA ALA A 86 -22.68 -1.35 12.52
C ALA A 86 -23.72 -0.24 12.25
N THR A 87 -23.42 0.74 11.39
CA THR A 87 -24.29 1.91 11.14
C THR A 87 -25.45 1.61 10.18
N ASP A 88 -25.33 0.59 9.34
CA ASP A 88 -26.23 0.38 8.20
C ASP A 88 -27.30 -0.71 8.47
N TRP A 89 -27.20 -1.42 9.60
CA TRP A 89 -28.15 -2.51 9.94
C TRP A 89 -29.39 -1.99 10.67
N PHE A 90 -29.43 -0.68 11.00
CA PHE A 90 -30.44 -0.05 11.83
C PHE A 90 -31.42 0.88 11.08
N SER A 91 -31.51 0.82 9.74
CA SER A 91 -32.64 1.46 9.05
C SER A 91 -33.88 0.56 9.13
N GLY A 92 -34.58 0.62 10.26
CA GLY A 92 -35.85 -0.07 10.48
C GLY A 92 -36.90 0.34 9.44
N PHE A 93 -37.45 -0.66 8.75
CA PHE A 93 -38.63 -0.51 7.88
C PHE A 93 -39.86 -0.15 8.73
N THR A 94 -40.39 1.06 8.54
CA THR A 94 -41.77 1.39 8.90
C THR A 94 -42.56 1.71 7.64
N GLY A 95 -43.32 0.72 7.16
CA GLY A 95 -44.55 0.86 6.38
C GLY A 95 -44.59 1.80 5.16
N GLY A 96 -44.69 1.22 3.96
CA GLY A 96 -45.26 1.88 2.77
C GLY A 96 -44.38 1.80 1.53
N MET A 97 -44.97 1.25 0.45
CA MET A 97 -44.47 1.23 -0.94
C MET A 97 -43.00 0.82 -1.14
N ILE A 98 -42.76 -0.42 -1.58
CA ILE A 98 -41.42 -0.91 -1.96
C ILE A 98 -40.92 -0.06 -3.14
N PRO A 99 -39.94 0.85 -2.96
CA PRO A 99 -39.23 1.41 -4.10
C PRO A 99 -38.40 0.26 -4.67
N GLN A 100 -38.39 0.07 -5.98
CA GLN A 100 -37.42 -0.81 -6.62
C GLN A 100 -36.03 -0.22 -6.35
N ASN A 101 -35.40 -0.64 -5.25
CA ASN A 101 -34.02 -0.30 -4.99
C ASN A 101 -33.20 -0.94 -6.12
N PRO A 102 -32.39 -0.18 -6.89
CA PRO A 102 -31.54 -0.78 -7.89
C PRO A 102 -30.65 -1.84 -7.22
N ASP A 103 -30.37 -2.93 -7.94
CA ASP A 103 -29.48 -3.98 -7.45
C ASP A 103 -28.17 -3.35 -6.93
N PRO A 104 -27.67 -3.77 -5.76
CA PRO A 104 -26.48 -3.17 -5.19
C PRO A 104 -25.28 -3.38 -6.11
N ILE A 105 -24.43 -2.36 -6.25
CA ILE A 105 -23.16 -2.53 -6.93
C ILE A 105 -22.30 -3.50 -6.12
N ILE A 106 -21.77 -4.53 -6.78
CA ILE A 106 -20.91 -5.53 -6.15
C ILE A 106 -19.47 -5.33 -6.59
N PHE A 107 -18.56 -5.10 -5.64
CA PHE A 107 -17.13 -5.08 -5.89
C PHE A 107 -16.46 -6.28 -5.21
N LYS A 108 -15.97 -7.22 -6.03
CA LYS A 108 -15.23 -8.41 -5.57
C LYS A 108 -13.76 -8.29 -5.93
N ALA A 109 -12.91 -8.18 -4.91
CA ALA A 109 -11.46 -8.23 -5.03
C ALA A 109 -10.95 -9.69 -4.99
N ASP A 110 -11.46 -10.53 -5.89
CA ASP A 110 -11.23 -11.99 -5.97
C ASP A 110 -10.10 -12.40 -6.92
N ARG A 111 -9.38 -11.42 -7.47
CA ARG A 111 -8.27 -11.57 -8.41
C ARG A 111 -7.19 -10.52 -8.10
N PRO A 112 -5.99 -10.60 -8.69
CA PRO A 112 -4.93 -9.65 -8.38
C PRO A 112 -5.36 -8.19 -8.46
N PHE A 113 -5.07 -7.41 -7.43
CA PHE A 113 -5.44 -6.01 -7.32
C PHE A 113 -4.28 -5.15 -6.81
N LEU A 114 -4.31 -3.87 -7.17
CA LEU A 114 -3.41 -2.85 -6.62
C LEU A 114 -4.08 -2.19 -5.42
N PHE A 115 -3.28 -1.81 -4.43
CA PHE A 115 -3.75 -1.05 -3.29
C PHE A 115 -2.77 0.09 -2.96
N TYR A 116 -3.33 1.16 -2.44
CA TYR A 116 -2.61 2.36 -2.03
C TYR A 116 -3.09 2.79 -0.65
N ILE A 117 -2.15 3.04 0.26
CA ILE A 117 -2.44 3.69 1.55
C ILE A 117 -1.90 5.11 1.44
N ARG A 118 -2.78 6.10 1.61
CA ARG A 118 -2.46 7.49 1.29
C ARG A 118 -3.00 8.44 2.35
N GLU A 119 -2.28 9.54 2.53
CA GLU A 119 -2.77 10.73 3.20
C GLU A 119 -3.39 11.64 2.13
N ILE A 120 -4.67 11.99 2.32
CA ILE A 120 -5.49 12.60 1.26
C ILE A 120 -5.15 14.09 1.07
N LYS A 121 -4.85 14.84 2.14
CA LYS A 121 -4.73 16.30 2.06
C LYS A 121 -3.49 16.75 1.27
N GLN A 122 -2.38 16.04 1.42
CA GLN A 122 -1.10 16.30 0.73
C GLN A 122 -0.90 15.38 -0.47
N ASN A 123 -1.87 14.49 -0.76
CA ASN A 123 -1.77 13.45 -1.77
C ASN A 123 -0.50 12.60 -1.62
N LEU A 124 -0.13 12.31 -0.37
CA LEU A 124 1.08 11.57 -0.04
C LEU A 124 0.80 10.07 -0.05
N THR A 125 1.55 9.32 -0.85
CA THR A 125 1.47 7.87 -0.88
C THR A 125 2.38 7.27 0.19
N LEU A 126 1.80 6.63 1.18
CA LEU A 126 2.52 5.97 2.28
C LEU A 126 2.93 4.56 1.86
N PHE A 127 2.02 3.83 1.21
CA PHE A 127 2.28 2.48 0.71
C PHE A 127 1.64 2.28 -0.66
N THR A 128 2.36 1.57 -1.53
CA THR A 128 1.85 1.02 -2.79
C THR A 128 2.13 -0.47 -2.80
N GLY A 129 1.15 -1.26 -3.17
CA GLY A 129 1.31 -2.70 -3.25
C GLY A 129 0.41 -3.36 -4.28
N LYS A 130 0.75 -4.61 -4.58
CA LYS A 130 -0.04 -5.51 -5.42
C LYS A 130 -0.33 -6.75 -4.60
N PHE A 131 -1.61 -7.05 -4.41
CA PHE A 131 -2.03 -8.32 -3.86
C PHE A 131 -2.22 -9.31 -5.01
N VAL A 132 -1.63 -10.50 -4.87
CA VAL A 132 -1.79 -11.61 -5.80
C VAL A 132 -2.15 -12.84 -4.98
N THR A 133 -3.32 -13.41 -5.24
CA THR A 133 -3.69 -14.69 -4.65
C THR A 133 -2.87 -15.78 -5.32
N CYS A 134 -1.91 -16.37 -4.61
CA CYS A 134 -1.29 -17.60 -5.09
C CYS A 134 -2.34 -18.72 -4.95
N ALA A 135 -2.77 -19.30 -6.07
CA ALA A 135 -3.50 -20.56 -6.03
C ALA A 135 -2.51 -21.62 -5.56
N ASN A 136 -2.72 -22.17 -4.37
CA ASN A 136 -2.04 -23.38 -3.96
C ASN A 136 -2.52 -24.51 -4.90
N THR A 137 -1.82 -24.75 -6.00
CA THR A 137 -1.90 -26.05 -6.67
C THR A 137 -1.18 -27.05 -5.78
N SER A 138 -1.93 -27.70 -4.91
CA SER A 138 -1.51 -28.95 -4.27
C SER A 138 -1.13 -29.93 -5.38
N SER A 139 0.13 -30.36 -5.41
CA SER A 139 0.53 -31.58 -6.14
C SER A 139 0.08 -32.81 -5.35
#